data_AF-A0AA46WWG1-F1
#
_entry.id   AF-A0AA46WWG1-F1
#
_cell.length_a   1.000
_cell.length_b   1.000
_cell.length_c   1.000
_cell.angle_alpha   90.00
_cell.angle_beta   90.00
_cell.angle_gamma   90.00
#
_symmetry.space_group_name_H-M   'P 1'
#
loop_
_entity.id
_entity.type
_entity.pdbx_description
1 polymer ?
#
loop_
_entity_poly.entity_id
_entity_poly.type
_entity_poly.pdbx_seq_one_letter_code
_entity_poly.pdbx_strand_id
1 'polypeptide(L)'
;MVWGMLFGGLRSAEVRSLRLTDVDFGRRRIRVLGKGCKERVVPVDAVFFTELSAYLRLERPPGLTTQECFVVLRGPTVGAPITEAGLRSLFRRHRELSGASRVRPHRLRHTYGTELASAGIDLMVLRELMGHVSPETTAGYVHLSVEQLAAEYGAARASLTGARR
;
A
#
# COMPACT_ATOMS: atom_id res chain seq x y z
N MET A 1 4.65 3.17 -5.51
CA MET A 1 4.38 1.72 -5.29
C MET A 1 5.03 1.16 -4.02
N VAL A 2 6.34 1.32 -3.79
CA VAL A 2 7.04 0.76 -2.61
C VAL A 2 6.40 1.20 -1.29
N TRP A 3 6.14 2.50 -1.11
CA TRP A 3 5.49 3.03 0.09
C TRP A 3 4.10 2.46 0.35
N GLY A 4 3.30 2.22 -0.69
CA GLY A 4 1.98 1.59 -0.53
C GLY A 4 2.07 0.17 0.03
N MET A 5 3.10 -0.59 -0.35
CA MET A 5 3.34 -1.94 0.18
C MET A 5 3.99 -1.92 1.57
N LEU A 6 4.93 -1.00 1.80
CA LEU A 6 5.71 -0.94 3.04
C LEU A 6 4.96 -0.25 4.19
N PHE A 7 4.16 0.76 3.90
CA PHE A 7 3.44 1.54 4.92
C PHE A 7 1.92 1.45 4.82
N GLY A 8 1.37 0.95 3.71
CA GLY A 8 -0.05 0.59 3.62
C GLY A 8 -0.29 -0.91 3.65
N GLY A 9 0.76 -1.74 3.70
CA GLY A 9 0.61 -3.19 3.68
C GLY A 9 -0.03 -3.74 2.41
N LEU A 10 -0.11 -2.99 1.30
CA LEU A 10 -0.78 -3.44 0.08
C LEU A 10 -0.12 -4.69 -0.52
N ARG A 11 -0.93 -5.55 -1.15
CA ARG A 11 -0.43 -6.61 -2.03
C ARG A 11 0.08 -6.01 -3.34
N SER A 12 0.96 -6.74 -4.04
CA SER A 12 1.46 -6.34 -5.35
C SER A 12 0.36 -6.17 -6.40
N ALA A 13 -0.72 -6.94 -6.30
CA ALA A 13 -1.90 -6.78 -7.15
C ALA A 13 -2.68 -5.51 -6.81
N GLU A 14 -2.98 -5.32 -5.53
CA GLU A 14 -3.73 -4.15 -5.01
C GLU A 14 -3.04 -2.84 -5.38
N VAL A 15 -1.71 -2.75 -5.23
CA VAL A 15 -0.98 -1.52 -5.59
C VAL A 15 -0.96 -1.26 -7.10
N ARG A 16 -0.99 -2.30 -7.95
CA ARG A 16 -1.04 -2.12 -9.41
C ARG A 16 -2.43 -1.72 -9.90
N SER A 17 -3.48 -2.19 -9.23
CA SER A 17 -4.87 -1.88 -9.56
C SER A 17 -5.41 -0.63 -8.84
N LEU A 18 -4.59 0.04 -8.02
CA LEU A 18 -5.01 1.26 -7.31
C LEU A 18 -5.40 2.34 -8.32
N ARG A 19 -6.63 2.84 -8.23
CA ARG A 19 -7.14 3.88 -9.14
C ARG A 19 -7.02 5.27 -8.52
N LEU A 20 -7.02 6.28 -9.38
CA LEU A 20 -7.04 7.69 -8.96
C LEU A 20 -8.20 7.99 -8.01
N THR A 21 -9.38 7.41 -8.26
CA THR A 21 -10.59 7.57 -7.44
C THR A 21 -10.53 6.86 -6.09
N ASP A 22 -9.56 5.97 -5.90
CA ASP A 22 -9.43 5.20 -4.66
C ASP A 22 -8.56 5.90 -3.62
N VAL A 23 -7.97 7.06 -3.96
CA VAL A 23 -7.02 7.79 -3.13
C VAL A 23 -7.66 9.04 -2.54
N ASP A 24 -7.88 9.04 -1.22
CA ASP A 24 -8.28 10.23 -0.48
C ASP A 24 -7.04 10.90 0.13
N PHE A 25 -6.52 11.91 -0.58
CA PHE A 25 -5.38 12.71 -0.12
C PHE A 25 -5.68 13.49 1.17
N GLY A 26 -6.92 13.96 1.35
CA GLY A 26 -7.31 14.77 2.50
C GLY A 26 -7.33 13.95 3.79
N ARG A 27 -7.88 12.74 3.72
CA ARG A 27 -7.95 11.81 4.86
C ARG A 27 -6.74 10.88 4.98
N ARG A 28 -5.81 10.92 4.04
CA ARG A 28 -4.64 10.01 3.96
C ARG A 28 -5.04 8.54 4.04
N ARG A 29 -6.04 8.18 3.24
CA ARG A 29 -6.56 6.81 3.15
C ARG A 29 -6.67 6.38 1.70
N ILE A 30 -6.57 5.07 1.48
CA ILE A 30 -6.80 4.45 0.18
C ILE A 30 -7.87 3.37 0.30
N ARG A 31 -8.75 3.29 -0.69
CA ARG A 31 -9.70 2.20 -0.83
C ARG A 31 -9.07 1.08 -1.63
N VAL A 32 -9.19 -0.15 -1.14
CA VAL A 32 -8.55 -1.31 -1.74
C VAL A 32 -9.57 -2.42 -1.91
N LEU A 33 -9.65 -2.96 -3.13
CA LEU A 33 -10.42 -4.16 -3.43
C LEU A 33 -9.56 -5.40 -3.18
N GLY A 34 -9.87 -6.14 -2.11
CA GLY A 34 -9.17 -7.35 -1.70
C GLY A 34 -9.68 -8.63 -2.38
N LYS A 35 -9.26 -9.78 -1.84
CA LYS A 35 -9.72 -11.10 -2.30
C LYS A 35 -11.24 -11.22 -2.11
N GLY A 36 -11.92 -11.75 -3.13
CA GLY A 36 -13.38 -11.91 -3.11
C GLY A 36 -14.15 -10.60 -3.29
N CYS A 37 -13.52 -9.59 -3.91
CA CYS A 37 -14.13 -8.27 -4.16
C CYS A 37 -14.60 -7.55 -2.89
N LYS A 38 -13.97 -7.83 -1.76
CA LYS A 38 -14.24 -7.12 -0.51
C LYS A 38 -13.43 -5.83 -0.48
N GLU A 39 -14.11 -4.70 -0.33
CA GLU A 39 -13.48 -3.40 -0.15
C GLU A 39 -12.98 -3.23 1.29
N ARG A 40 -11.83 -2.60 1.45
CA ARG A 40 -11.36 -2.08 2.74
C ARG A 40 -10.74 -0.70 2.56
N VAL A 41 -10.77 0.11 3.62
CA VAL A 41 -10.08 1.40 3.65
C VAL A 41 -8.81 1.25 4.47
N VAL A 42 -7.69 1.67 3.90
CA VAL A 42 -6.36 1.53 4.50
C VAL A 42 -5.79 2.93 4.77
N PRO A 43 -5.53 3.31 6.04
CA PRO A 43 -4.73 4.48 6.34
C PRO A 43 -3.27 4.24 5.91
N VAL A 44 -2.63 5.25 5.34
CA VAL A 44 -1.22 5.15 4.90
C VAL A 44 -0.44 6.37 5.37
N ASP A 45 0.83 6.16 5.67
CA ASP A 45 1.78 7.20 6.03
C ASP A 45 1.80 8.34 5.00
N ALA A 46 1.96 9.58 5.48
CA ALA A 46 1.93 10.78 4.66
C ALA A 46 2.95 10.74 3.50
N VAL A 47 4.10 10.08 3.72
CA VAL A 47 5.12 9.92 2.67
C VAL A 47 4.57 9.27 1.40
N PHE A 48 3.63 8.32 1.52
CA PHE A 48 3.00 7.72 0.34
C PHE A 48 2.25 8.76 -0.50
N PHE A 49 1.50 9.65 0.14
CA PHE A 49 0.69 10.66 -0.54
C PHE A 49 1.55 11.76 -1.14
N THR A 50 2.60 12.19 -0.45
CA THR A 50 3.58 13.15 -0.98
C THR A 50 4.23 12.61 -2.26
N GLU A 51 4.72 11.37 -2.21
CA GLU A 51 5.41 10.73 -3.34
C GLU A 51 4.44 10.38 -4.47
N LEU A 52 3.22 9.96 -4.15
CA LEU A 52 2.19 9.74 -5.16
C LEU A 52 1.82 11.04 -5.86
N SER A 53 1.63 12.15 -5.12
CA SER A 53 1.34 13.46 -5.70
C SER A 53 2.47 13.93 -6.62
N ALA A 54 3.73 13.80 -6.20
CA ALA A 54 4.89 14.12 -7.02
C ALA A 54 4.90 13.28 -8.31
N TYR A 55 4.74 11.96 -8.21
CA TYR A 55 4.65 11.07 -9.35
C TYR A 55 3.51 11.46 -10.32
N LEU A 56 2.30 11.72 -9.81
CA LEU A 56 1.14 12.07 -10.63
C LEU A 56 1.32 13.40 -11.38
N ARG A 57 2.08 14.34 -10.80
CA ARG A 57 2.32 15.66 -11.38
C ARG A 57 3.53 15.71 -12.32
N LEU A 58 4.59 14.99 -11.99
CA LEU A 58 5.91 15.15 -12.62
C LEU A 58 6.26 14.01 -13.58
N GLU A 59 5.70 12.81 -13.38
CA GLU A 59 6.12 11.61 -14.10
C GLU A 59 4.99 10.96 -14.90
N ARG A 60 3.78 10.88 -14.35
CA ARG A 60 2.64 10.24 -15.03
C ARG A 60 2.24 11.09 -16.25
N PRO A 61 2.20 10.50 -17.47
CA PRO A 61 1.77 11.24 -18.66
C PRO A 61 0.35 11.81 -18.48
N PRO A 62 0.09 13.06 -18.90
CA PRO A 62 -1.24 13.65 -18.84
C PRO A 62 -2.16 13.06 -19.92
N GLY A 63 -3.48 13.21 -19.75
CA GLY A 63 -4.47 12.84 -20.78
C GLY A 63 -4.71 11.35 -20.98
N LEU A 64 -4.19 10.47 -20.11
CA LEU A 64 -4.43 9.03 -20.20
C LEU A 64 -5.87 8.68 -19.84
N THR A 65 -6.45 7.72 -20.57
CA THR A 65 -7.80 7.16 -20.30
C THR A 65 -7.82 6.17 -19.13
N THR A 66 -6.66 5.57 -18.83
CA THR A 66 -6.49 4.60 -17.75
C THR A 66 -6.72 5.26 -16.39
N GLN A 67 -7.43 4.54 -15.51
CA GLN A 67 -7.82 5.05 -14.19
C GLN A 67 -6.79 4.69 -13.10
N GLU A 68 -5.88 3.77 -13.42
CA GLU A 68 -4.82 3.31 -12.53
C GLU A 68 -3.84 4.46 -12.25
N CYS A 69 -3.42 4.55 -10.99
CA CYS A 69 -2.38 5.47 -10.58
C CYS A 69 -1.08 5.17 -11.34
N PHE A 70 -0.59 3.93 -11.25
CA PHE A 70 0.73 3.56 -11.74
C PHE A 70 0.70 2.99 -13.15
N VAL A 71 1.38 3.69 -14.06
CA VAL A 71 1.46 3.35 -15.49
C VAL A 71 2.90 3.15 -15.94
N VAL A 72 3.08 2.51 -17.09
CA VAL A 72 4.38 2.38 -17.76
C VAL A 72 4.86 3.75 -18.20
N LEU A 73 6.09 4.12 -17.80
CA LEU A 73 6.68 5.44 -18.09
C LEU A 73 7.59 5.47 -19.31
N ARG A 74 8.06 4.31 -19.80
CA ARG A 74 9.02 4.21 -20.92
C ARG A 74 8.75 2.97 -21.77
N GLY A 75 9.07 3.06 -23.06
CA GLY A 75 8.95 1.96 -24.01
C GLY A 75 7.66 1.96 -24.84
N PRO A 76 7.33 0.87 -25.54
CA PRO A 76 6.23 0.84 -26.49
C PRO A 76 4.83 0.87 -25.86
N THR A 77 4.71 0.56 -24.57
CA THR A 77 3.43 0.50 -23.84
C THR A 77 3.25 1.66 -22.85
N VAL A 78 3.91 2.79 -23.09
CA VAL A 78 3.79 4.00 -22.24
C VAL A 78 2.31 4.37 -22.03
N GLY A 79 1.97 4.70 -20.79
CA GLY A 79 0.61 5.06 -20.38
C GLY A 79 -0.30 3.88 -20.06
N ALA A 80 0.08 2.63 -20.40
CA ALA A 80 -0.67 1.45 -19.99
C ALA A 80 -0.46 1.14 -18.49
N PRO A 81 -1.43 0.49 -17.81
CA PRO A 81 -1.26 0.02 -16.44
C PRO A 81 -0.01 -0.85 -16.25
N ILE A 82 0.63 -0.71 -15.10
CA ILE A 82 1.75 -1.60 -14.73
C ILE A 82 1.25 -3.04 -14.58
N THR A 83 1.77 -3.93 -15.42
CA THR A 83 1.54 -5.38 -15.32
C THR A 83 2.35 -6.00 -14.19
N GLU A 84 2.01 -7.23 -13.81
CA GLU A 84 2.80 -7.99 -12.82
C GLU A 84 4.25 -8.20 -13.29
N ALA A 85 4.45 -8.55 -14.57
CA ALA A 85 5.78 -8.69 -15.16
C ALA A 85 6.55 -7.37 -15.17
N GLY A 86 5.86 -6.25 -15.43
CA GLY A 86 6.43 -4.90 -15.35
C GLY A 86 6.91 -4.58 -13.93
N LEU A 87 6.07 -4.80 -12.92
CA LEU A 87 6.44 -4.61 -11.52
C LEU A 87 7.63 -5.48 -11.11
N ARG A 88 7.63 -6.77 -11.49
CA ARG A 88 8.76 -7.67 -11.22
C ARG A 88 10.06 -7.16 -11.84
N SER A 89 10.00 -6.62 -13.05
CA SER A 89 11.16 -6.05 -13.75
C SER A 89 11.65 -4.76 -13.09
N LEU A 90 10.75 -3.87 -12.65
CA LEU A 90 11.13 -2.69 -11.85
C LEU A 90 11.86 -3.08 -10.57
N PHE A 91 11.31 -4.03 -9.79
CA PHE A 91 11.97 -4.53 -8.59
C PHE A 91 13.31 -5.20 -8.91
N ARG A 92 13.45 -5.91 -10.02
CA ARG A 92 14.74 -6.49 -10.43
C ARG A 92 15.78 -5.39 -10.68
N ARG A 93 15.45 -4.44 -11.55
CA ARG A 93 16.34 -3.32 -11.88
C ARG A 93 16.78 -2.54 -10.64
N HIS A 94 15.85 -2.17 -9.76
CA HIS A 94 16.22 -1.39 -8.57
C HIS A 94 17.10 -2.16 -7.59
N ARG A 95 17.00 -3.49 -7.52
CA ARG A 95 17.90 -4.31 -6.70
C ARG A 95 19.31 -4.36 -7.24
N GLU A 96 19.44 -4.47 -8.56
CA GLU A 96 20.74 -4.45 -9.24
C GLU A 96 21.42 -3.09 -9.02
N LEU A 97 20.65 -2.00 -9.09
CA LEU A 97 21.18 -0.64 -8.90
C LEU A 97 21.52 -0.29 -7.44
N SER A 98 20.75 -0.79 -6.47
CA SER A 98 20.90 -0.39 -5.05
C SER A 98 21.67 -1.40 -4.19
N GLY A 99 21.93 -2.61 -4.70
CA GLY A 99 22.46 -3.71 -3.90
C GLY A 99 21.44 -4.33 -2.92
N ALA A 100 20.21 -3.82 -2.84
CA ALA A 100 19.18 -4.28 -1.92
C ALA A 100 18.52 -5.63 -2.34
N SER A 101 19.34 -6.67 -2.49
CA SER A 101 19.01 -7.95 -3.13
C SER A 101 17.77 -8.67 -2.56
N ARG A 102 17.41 -8.41 -1.30
CA ARG A 102 16.29 -9.04 -0.56
C ARG A 102 14.94 -8.32 -0.73
N VAL A 103 14.91 -7.12 -1.31
CA VAL A 103 13.67 -6.34 -1.42
C VAL A 103 12.73 -6.98 -2.46
N ARG A 104 11.53 -7.38 -2.03
CA ARG A 104 10.48 -7.95 -2.89
C ARG A 104 9.13 -7.42 -2.43
N PRO A 105 8.11 -7.36 -3.31
CA PRO A 105 6.77 -6.90 -2.94
C PRO A 105 6.21 -7.57 -1.66
N HIS A 106 6.28 -8.91 -1.58
CA HIS A 106 5.79 -9.65 -0.42
C HIS A 106 6.62 -9.39 0.85
N ARG A 107 7.93 -9.11 0.72
CA ARG A 107 8.80 -8.79 1.88
C ARG A 107 8.48 -7.40 2.42
N LEU A 108 8.17 -6.42 1.57
CA LEU A 108 7.74 -5.09 2.03
C LEU A 108 6.46 -5.19 2.87
N ARG A 109 5.48 -5.95 2.40
CA ARG A 109 4.24 -6.21 3.15
C ARG A 109 4.49 -7.02 4.43
N HIS A 110 5.44 -7.94 4.42
CA HIS A 110 5.83 -8.64 5.65
C HIS A 110 6.46 -7.67 6.66
N THR A 111 7.37 -6.80 6.22
CA THR A 111 7.97 -5.76 7.05
C THR A 111 6.90 -4.86 7.66
N TYR A 112 5.90 -4.43 6.88
CA TYR A 112 4.74 -3.69 7.40
C TYR A 112 4.08 -4.42 8.58
N GLY A 113 3.75 -5.70 8.39
CA GLY A 113 3.10 -6.51 9.42
C GLY A 113 3.95 -6.67 10.67
N THR A 114 5.23 -7.00 10.49
CA THR A 114 6.17 -7.16 11.60
C THR A 114 6.39 -5.84 12.35
N GLU A 115 6.60 -4.73 11.66
CA GLU A 115 6.83 -3.42 12.31
C GLU A 115 5.63 -2.99 13.13
N LEU A 116 4.41 -3.11 12.60
CA LEU A 116 3.21 -2.73 13.35
C LEU A 116 2.95 -3.67 14.53
N ALA A 117 3.16 -4.98 14.37
CA ALA A 117 3.07 -5.93 15.48
C ALA A 117 4.10 -5.62 16.58
N SER A 118 5.35 -5.32 16.20
CA SER A 118 6.40 -4.90 17.15
C SER A 118 6.10 -3.57 17.83
N ALA A 119 5.32 -2.69 17.20
CA ALA A 119 4.84 -1.45 17.78
C ALA A 119 3.64 -1.65 18.74
N GLY A 120 3.18 -2.89 18.93
CA GLY A 120 2.11 -3.22 19.87
C GLY A 120 0.70 -2.96 19.33
N ILE A 121 0.52 -2.86 18.01
CA ILE A 121 -0.83 -2.78 17.44
C ILE A 121 -1.60 -4.06 17.78
N ASP A 122 -2.91 -3.94 18.02
CA ASP A 122 -3.75 -5.11 18.23
C ASP A 122 -3.74 -6.04 17.00
N LEU A 123 -3.68 -7.35 17.22
CA LEU A 123 -3.56 -8.33 16.13
C LEU A 123 -4.80 -8.36 15.24
N MET A 124 -5.99 -8.05 15.78
CA MET A 124 -7.21 -7.98 14.99
C MET A 124 -7.21 -6.76 14.09
N VAL A 125 -6.77 -5.61 14.61
CA VAL A 125 -6.54 -4.39 13.82
C VAL A 125 -5.53 -4.65 12.69
N LEU A 126 -4.42 -5.31 13.01
CA LEU A 126 -3.42 -5.66 12.01
C LEU A 126 -3.97 -6.57 10.91
N ARG A 127 -4.78 -7.58 11.28
CA ARG A 127 -5.43 -8.49 10.30
C ARG A 127 -6.37 -7.75 9.37
N GLU A 128 -7.14 -6.79 9.91
CA GLU A 128 -8.07 -5.97 9.14
C GLU A 128 -7.31 -5.07 8.16
N LEU A 129 -6.28 -4.35 8.62
CA LEU A 129 -5.41 -3.51 7.78
C LEU A 129 -4.76 -4.32 6.65
N MET A 130 -4.31 -5.54 6.96
CA MET A 130 -3.72 -6.45 5.99
C MET A 130 -4.78 -7.12 5.08
N GLY A 131 -6.07 -7.05 5.38
CA GLY A 131 -7.14 -7.70 4.59
C GLY A 131 -7.08 -9.23 4.65
N HIS A 132 -6.82 -9.79 5.83
CA HIS A 132 -6.85 -11.22 6.09
C HIS A 132 -8.29 -11.65 6.42
N VAL A 133 -9.08 -11.96 5.38
CA VAL A 133 -10.43 -12.51 5.53
C VAL A 133 -10.31 -14.00 5.88
N SER A 134 -10.66 -14.41 7.10
CA SER A 134 -10.93 -15.83 7.41
C SER A 134 -12.44 -16.09 7.31
N PRO A 135 -12.88 -17.20 6.70
CA PRO A 135 -14.29 -17.60 6.69
C PRO A 135 -14.88 -17.96 8.06
N GLU A 136 -14.06 -18.34 9.06
CA GLU A 136 -14.58 -18.91 10.32
C GLU A 136 -14.87 -17.92 11.47
N THR A 137 -14.66 -16.61 11.33
CA THR A 137 -14.68 -15.70 12.51
C THR A 137 -15.97 -14.87 12.63
N THR A 138 -17.10 -15.53 12.85
CA THR A 138 -18.41 -14.84 13.10
C THR A 138 -18.74 -14.69 14.60
N ALA A 139 -17.97 -15.29 15.50
CA ALA A 139 -18.20 -15.16 16.94
C ALA A 139 -17.25 -14.13 17.57
N GLY A 140 -17.69 -12.88 17.69
CA GLY A 140 -17.04 -11.85 18.53
C GLY A 140 -16.43 -10.62 17.84
N TYR A 141 -16.80 -10.30 16.59
CA TYR A 141 -16.24 -9.12 15.92
C TYR A 141 -16.85 -7.80 16.42
N VAL A 142 -16.05 -6.95 17.06
CA VAL A 142 -16.30 -5.51 17.09
C VAL A 142 -15.90 -4.97 15.73
N HIS A 143 -16.85 -4.47 14.94
CA HIS A 143 -16.54 -3.74 13.73
C HIS A 143 -15.80 -2.46 14.10
N LEU A 144 -14.49 -2.42 13.89
CA LEU A 144 -13.71 -1.21 14.06
C LEU A 144 -14.08 -0.24 12.94
N SER A 145 -14.41 0.99 13.34
CA SER A 145 -14.57 2.09 12.40
C SER A 145 -13.25 2.39 11.69
N VAL A 146 -13.33 2.98 10.50
CA VAL A 146 -12.15 3.41 9.74
C VAL A 146 -11.33 4.43 10.54
N GLU A 147 -11.99 5.21 11.39
CA GLU A 147 -11.41 6.19 12.30
C GLU A 147 -10.56 5.52 13.37
N GLN A 148 -11.07 4.45 14.00
CA GLN A 148 -10.30 3.66 14.98
C GLN A 148 -9.08 3.01 14.32
N LEU A 149 -9.26 2.39 13.15
CA LEU A 149 -8.14 1.80 12.39
C LEU A 149 -7.06 2.85 12.06
N ALA A 150 -7.47 4.05 11.65
CA ALA A 150 -6.55 5.15 11.35
C ALA A 150 -5.82 5.65 12.59
N ALA A 151 -6.50 5.73 13.74
CA ALA A 151 -5.91 6.16 15.00
C ALA A 151 -4.85 5.16 15.49
N GLU A 152 -5.18 3.86 15.51
CA GLU A 152 -4.25 2.81 15.94
C GLU A 152 -3.03 2.71 15.02
N TYR A 153 -3.27 2.75 13.70
CA TYR A 153 -2.19 2.80 12.73
C TYR A 153 -1.28 4.02 12.96
N GLY A 154 -1.87 5.20 13.17
CA GLY A 154 -1.13 6.43 13.44
C GLY A 154 -0.27 6.36 14.70
N ALA A 155 -0.82 5.83 15.79
CA ALA A 155 -0.10 5.64 17.05
C ALA A 155 1.10 4.69 16.89
N ALA A 156 0.89 3.54 16.24
CA ALA A 156 1.96 2.58 15.97
C ALA A 156 3.07 3.17 15.10
N ARG A 157 2.73 3.93 14.05
CA ARG A 157 3.71 4.61 13.18
C ARG A 157 4.50 5.69 13.92
N ALA A 158 3.85 6.45 14.81
CA ALA A 158 4.51 7.45 15.62
C ALA A 158 5.56 6.82 16.54
N SER A 159 5.21 5.72 17.21
CA SER A 159 6.13 4.94 18.06
C SER A 159 7.37 4.46 17.29
N LEU A 160 7.19 3.89 16.10
CA LEU A 160 8.28 3.41 15.24
C LEU A 160 9.21 4.53 14.76
N THR A 161 8.68 5.74 14.55
CA THR A 161 9.46 6.89 14.11
C THR A 161 10.23 7.52 15.28
N GLY A 162 9.62 7.56 16.46
CA GLY A 162 10.24 8.05 17.70
C GLY A 162 11.35 7.14 18.22
N ALA A 163 11.19 5.81 18.12
CA ALA A 163 12.18 4.83 18.56
C ALA A 163 13.44 4.74 17.68
N ARG A 164 13.46 5.42 16.53
CA ARG A 164 14.61 5.46 15.58
C ARG A 164 15.46 6.72 15.73
N ARG A 165 15.23 7.54 16.76
CA ARG A 165 16.08 8.66 17.16
C ARG A 165 16.86 8.31 18.41
#